data_AF-A0A661ZT38-F1
#
_entry.id   AF-A0A661ZT38-F1
#
_cell.length_a   1.000
_cell.length_b   1.000
_cell.length_c   1.000
_cell.angle_alpha   90.00
_cell.angle_beta   90.00
_cell.angle_gamma   90.00
#
_symmetry.space_group_name_H-M   'P 1'
#
loop_
_entity.id
_entity.type
_entity.pdbx_description
1 polymer ?
#
loop_
_entity_poly.entity_id
_entity_poly.type
_entity_poly.pdbx_seq_one_letter_code
_entity_poly.pdbx_strand_id
1 'polypeptide(L)'
;MKTKYLFSLLVLLSLTFTAKSQDQNYSQFFNNNIYYNPAFAGLYDGVRTYFNYRNQWTNLPYDFKSYNVALDMSARSLPGGGGLG
;
A
#
# COMPACT_ATOMS: atom_id res chain seq x y z
N MET A 1 12.28 1.93 -45.64
CA MET A 1 11.09 2.80 -45.40
C MET A 1 10.09 2.16 -44.44
N LYS A 2 9.46 1.01 -44.78
CA LYS A 2 8.38 0.36 -43.98
C LYS A 2 8.60 0.36 -42.45
N THR A 3 9.81 0.06 -41.97
CA THR A 3 10.17 0.05 -40.54
C THR A 3 9.91 1.38 -39.81
N LYS A 4 10.07 2.53 -40.47
CA LYS A 4 9.79 3.85 -39.85
C LYS A 4 8.29 4.05 -39.59
N TYR A 5 7.45 3.58 -40.51
CA TYR A 5 5.99 3.63 -40.35
C TYR A 5 5.51 2.65 -39.28
N LEU A 6 6.10 1.44 -39.21
CA LEU A 6 5.80 0.47 -38.16
C LEU A 6 6.17 1.00 -36.76
N PHE A 7 7.33 1.65 -36.62
CA PHE A 7 7.72 2.30 -35.37
C PHE A 7 6.78 3.45 -34.98
N SER A 8 6.41 4.31 -35.94
CA SER A 8 5.42 5.38 -35.72
C SER A 8 4.07 4.83 -35.25
N LEU A 9 3.59 3.75 -35.88
CA LEU A 9 2.35 3.08 -35.50
C LEU A 9 2.41 2.49 -34.08
N LEU A 10 3.52 1.86 -33.68
CA LEU A 10 3.71 1.35 -32.32
C LEU A 10 3.69 2.48 -31.28
N VAL A 11 4.33 3.62 -31.56
CA VAL A 11 4.30 4.79 -30.68
C VAL A 11 2.87 5.33 -30.55
N LEU A 12 2.14 5.47 -31.67
CA LEU A 12 0.74 5.92 -31.65
C LEU A 12 -0.18 4.96 -30.89
N LEU A 13 0.03 3.64 -30.99
CA LEU A 13 -0.73 2.66 -30.20
C LEU A 13 -0.43 2.75 -28.70
N SER A 14 0.81 3.06 -28.30
CA SER A 14 1.17 3.14 -26.88
C SER A 14 0.45 4.27 -26.13
N LEU A 15 0.07 5.34 -26.84
CA LEU A 15 -0.62 6.51 -26.29
C LEU A 15 -2.11 6.28 -25.93
N THR A 16 -2.71 5.15 -26.32
CA THR A 16 -4.12 4.85 -26.01
C THR A 16 -4.30 4.13 -24.66
N PHE A 17 -3.22 3.68 -24.03
CA PHE A 17 -3.27 2.93 -22.77
C PHE A 17 -3.14 3.86 -21.56
N THR A 18 -4.10 3.80 -20.64
CA THR A 18 -4.02 4.47 -19.34
C THR A 18 -3.08 3.71 -18.40
N ALA A 19 -1.89 4.26 -18.17
CA ALA A 19 -0.96 3.71 -17.20
C ALA A 19 -1.52 3.84 -15.77
N LYS A 20 -1.70 2.71 -15.07
CA LYS A 20 -1.89 2.72 -13.61
C LYS A 20 -0.53 2.92 -12.95
N SER A 21 -0.37 4.02 -12.23
CA SER A 21 0.78 4.23 -11.35
C SER A 21 0.81 3.18 -10.23
N GLN A 22 2.00 2.84 -9.75
CA GLN A 22 2.13 2.13 -8.47
C GLN A 22 1.71 3.06 -7.34
N ASP A 23 1.10 2.49 -6.29
CA ASP A 23 0.88 3.21 -5.05
C ASP A 23 2.22 3.60 -4.39
N GLN A 24 2.19 4.62 -3.54
CA GLN A 24 3.39 5.22 -2.96
C GLN A 24 4.15 4.20 -2.08
N ASN A 25 5.41 3.90 -2.43
CA ASN A 25 6.14 2.77 -1.83
C ASN A 25 6.38 2.94 -0.30
N TYR A 26 5.86 1.99 0.49
CA TYR A 26 5.84 2.01 1.96
C TYR A 26 7.00 1.22 2.61
N SER A 27 8.24 1.68 2.43
CA SER A 27 9.36 1.16 3.23
C SER A 27 9.25 1.59 4.70
N GLN A 28 8.74 0.68 5.55
CA GLN A 28 8.78 0.67 7.03
C GLN A 28 8.37 1.94 7.80
N PHE A 29 7.54 2.83 7.25
CA PHE A 29 7.43 4.21 7.77
C PHE A 29 6.89 4.42 9.21
N PHE A 30 6.39 3.37 9.89
CA PHE A 30 6.30 3.27 11.38
C PHE A 30 5.82 1.88 11.89
N ASN A 31 6.23 0.78 11.22
CA ASN A 31 5.92 -0.62 11.61
C ASN A 31 4.46 -0.93 12.05
N ASN A 32 3.48 -0.71 11.18
CA ASN A 32 2.14 -1.27 11.33
C ASN A 32 2.16 -2.78 11.04
N ASN A 33 2.09 -3.61 12.09
CA ASN A 33 2.17 -5.07 11.97
C ASN A 33 1.11 -5.65 11.01
N ILE A 34 -0.13 -5.14 11.06
CA ILE A 34 -1.26 -5.62 10.26
C ILE A 34 -1.01 -5.36 8.77
N TYR A 35 -0.49 -4.17 8.45
CA TYR A 35 -0.14 -3.78 7.08
C TYR A 35 1.05 -4.59 6.53
N TYR A 36 1.99 -5.00 7.39
CA TYR A 36 3.11 -5.84 6.99
C TYR A 36 2.71 -7.32 6.79
N ASN A 37 1.88 -7.86 7.68
CA ASN A 37 1.33 -9.22 7.56
C ASN A 37 -0.01 -9.32 8.33
N PRO A 38 -1.14 -9.67 7.67
CA PRO A 38 -2.44 -9.80 8.35
C PRO A 38 -2.45 -10.89 9.43
N ALA A 39 -1.55 -11.88 9.38
CA ALA A 39 -1.38 -12.88 10.44
C ALA A 39 -0.84 -12.32 11.77
N PHE A 40 -0.49 -11.02 11.83
CA PHE A 40 -0.09 -10.33 13.06
C PHE A 40 -1.23 -9.53 13.73
N ALA A 41 -2.45 -9.60 13.22
CA ALA A 41 -3.64 -9.06 13.89
C ALA A 41 -4.00 -9.93 15.12
N GLY A 42 -4.31 -9.30 16.26
CA GLY A 42 -4.75 -9.99 17.48
C GLY A 42 -3.65 -10.76 18.22
N LEU A 43 -2.37 -10.58 17.88
CA LEU A 43 -1.23 -11.19 18.60
C LEU A 43 -1.13 -10.76 20.08
N TYR A 44 -1.58 -9.54 20.37
CA TYR A 44 -1.52 -8.92 21.70
C TYR A 44 -2.94 -8.84 22.27
N ASP A 45 -3.10 -9.14 23.55
CA ASP A 45 -4.39 -9.10 24.21
C ASP A 45 -4.91 -7.66 24.35
N GLY A 46 -6.18 -7.45 24.01
CA GLY A 46 -6.86 -6.14 24.03
C GLY A 46 -7.13 -5.58 22.64
N VAL A 47 -7.13 -4.24 22.53
CA VAL A 47 -7.35 -3.50 21.27
C VAL A 47 -6.14 -2.61 21.00
N ARG A 48 -5.56 -2.71 19.81
CA ARG A 48 -4.41 -1.93 19.35
C ARG A 48 -4.83 -1.08 18.16
N THR A 49 -4.42 0.19 18.16
CA THR A 49 -4.67 1.14 17.06
C THR A 49 -3.38 1.74 16.56
N TYR A 50 -3.35 2.03 15.26
CA TYR A 50 -2.23 2.63 14.55
C TYR A 50 -2.75 3.87 13.80
N PHE A 51 -2.22 5.06 14.13
CA PHE A 51 -2.43 6.30 13.38
C PHE A 51 -1.09 6.82 12.87
N ASN A 52 -0.95 6.93 11.55
CA ASN A 52 0.30 7.33 10.91
C ASN A 52 0.09 8.44 9.88
N TYR A 53 1.06 9.35 9.83
CA TYR A 53 1.17 10.43 8.86
C TYR A 53 2.58 10.45 8.29
N ARG A 54 2.70 10.61 6.97
CA ARG A 54 3.98 10.77 6.29
C ARG A 54 3.92 11.95 5.33
N ASN A 55 4.88 12.85 5.43
CA ASN A 55 5.19 13.78 4.37
C ASN A 55 6.39 13.26 3.56
N GLN A 56 6.32 13.27 2.24
CA GLN A 56 7.43 12.94 1.34
C GLN A 56 7.72 14.11 0.41
N TRP A 57 9.01 14.38 0.20
CA TRP A 57 9.52 15.42 -0.69
C TRP A 57 9.01 16.85 -0.37
N THR A 58 8.94 17.20 0.91
CA THR A 58 8.47 18.50 1.46
C THR A 58 9.13 19.75 0.85
N ASN A 59 10.25 19.61 0.13
CA ASN A 59 10.95 20.71 -0.55
C ASN A 59 10.55 20.86 -2.03
N LEU A 60 9.61 20.07 -2.55
CA LEU A 60 9.03 20.24 -3.88
C LEU A 60 7.77 21.13 -3.81
N PRO A 61 7.38 21.82 -4.91
CA PRO A 61 6.15 22.63 -4.94
C PRO A 61 4.84 21.85 -4.72
N TYR A 62 4.89 20.52 -4.78
CA TYR A 62 3.81 19.62 -4.45
C TYR A 62 4.37 18.50 -3.57
N ASP A 63 3.98 18.47 -2.30
CA ASP A 63 4.47 17.50 -1.31
C ASP A 63 3.51 16.30 -1.19
N PHE A 64 4.07 15.09 -1.12
CA PHE A 64 3.28 13.87 -1.19
C PHE A 64 2.95 13.37 0.22
N LYS A 65 1.82 13.86 0.73
CA LYS A 65 1.26 13.52 2.04
C LYS A 65 0.50 12.19 2.00
N SER A 66 0.90 11.22 2.81
CA SER A 66 0.22 9.93 3.01
C SER A 66 -0.33 9.82 4.44
N TYR A 67 -1.50 9.20 4.60
CA TYR A 67 -2.13 8.92 5.89
C TYR A 67 -2.48 7.43 5.98
N ASN A 68 -2.33 6.80 7.15
CA ASN A 68 -2.74 5.42 7.37
C ASN A 68 -3.35 5.26 8.77
N VAL A 69 -4.46 4.53 8.84
CA VAL A 69 -5.13 4.15 10.09
C VAL A 69 -5.40 2.66 10.06
N ALA A 70 -5.16 1.96 11.17
CA ALA A 70 -5.52 0.56 11.34
C ALA A 70 -5.89 0.24 12.80
N LEU A 71 -6.61 -0.86 13.00
CA LEU A 71 -7.05 -1.36 14.30
C LEU A 71 -7.01 -2.90 14.26
N ASP A 72 -6.49 -3.53 15.32
CA ASP A 72 -6.64 -4.96 15.55
C ASP A 72 -7.00 -5.26 17.01
N MET A 73 -7.58 -6.44 17.25
CA MET A 73 -7.95 -6.90 18.59
C MET A 73 -7.88 -8.42 18.71
N SER A 74 -7.59 -8.92 19.90
CA SER A 74 -7.48 -10.36 20.19
C SER A 74 -8.86 -11.03 20.40
N ALA A 75 -9.34 -11.78 19.41
CA ALA A 75 -10.63 -12.49 19.50
C ALA A 75 -10.53 -13.87 20.22
N ARG A 76 -9.72 -14.00 21.28
CA ARG A 76 -9.42 -15.28 21.96
C ARG A 76 -10.62 -15.97 22.63
N SER A 77 -11.75 -15.28 22.77
CA SER A 77 -13.02 -15.85 23.25
C SER A 77 -13.93 -16.38 22.13
N LEU A 78 -13.57 -16.25 20.86
CA LEU A 78 -14.32 -16.79 19.72
C LEU A 78 -13.68 -18.10 19.23
N PRO A 79 -14.37 -19.25 19.31
CA PRO A 79 -13.88 -20.53 18.77
C PRO A 79 -13.51 -20.41 17.29
N GLY A 80 -12.30 -20.82 16.92
CA GLY A 80 -11.76 -20.71 15.55
C GLY A 80 -11.34 -19.30 15.10
N GLY A 81 -11.53 -18.26 15.92
CA GLY A 81 -11.14 -16.88 15.60
C GLY A 81 -9.68 -16.52 15.92
N GLY A 82 -8.93 -17.42 16.57
CA GLY A 82 -7.63 -17.15 17.19
C GLY A 82 -6.45 -17.97 16.67
N GLY A 83 -6.54 -18.52 15.46
CA GLY A 83 -5.56 -19.50 14.94
C GLY A 83 -5.88 -20.94 15.37
N LEU A 84 -4.90 -21.84 15.23
CA LEU A 84 -5.06 -23.25 15.62
C LEU A 84 -4.86 -23.43 17.13
N GLY A 85 -5.98 -23.49 17.86
CA GLY A 85 -6.12 -23.89 19.25
C GLY A 85 -7.49 -24.51 19.48
#